data_AF-A0A942IWU2-F1
#
_entry.id   AF-A0A942IWU2-F1
#
_cell.length_a   1.000
_cell.length_b   1.000
_cell.length_c   1.000
_cell.angle_alpha   90.00
_cell.angle_beta   90.00
_cell.angle_gamma   90.00
#
_symmetry.space_group_name_H-M   'P 1'
#
loop_
_entity.id
_entity.type
_entity.pdbx_description
1 polymer ?
#
loop_
_entity_poly.entity_id
_entity_poly.type
_entity_poly.pdbx_seq_one_letter_code
_entity_poly.pdbx_strand_id
1 'polypeptide(L)'
;MADIGLSKDPEIGDILFVYVYTDKSGSKQFNSLLLQAKISTKMTTVIAANDQHQLRLYSDWPLFTYKRAGRLNGVKRDILPKAINDGAQYLLIDDNPVYGLSGMPGTFPMGCATPARTLSINSDLANEIIDFLKFKSGRAFEQNPATTKDDWTKMIWELLDVTKAKASKRRNAGLTSFPRLSTNKFDGLCYFMTETSSMFQDLHSDLSHGDFNENFDNYLDEENFSPSVVLIESNEQTDEE
;
A
#
# COMPACT_ATOMS: atom_id res chain seq x y z
N MET A 1 -5.65 1.49 -11.92
CA MET A 1 -5.27 0.31 -12.73
C MET A 1 -4.03 0.63 -13.56
N ALA A 2 -3.29 -0.37 -14.00
CA ALA A 2 -2.13 -0.26 -14.88
C ALA A 2 -2.44 -0.84 -16.27
N ASP A 3 -2.39 -0.01 -17.30
CA ASP A 3 -2.38 -0.48 -18.68
C ASP A 3 -0.99 -0.98 -19.06
N ILE A 4 -0.89 -2.28 -19.30
CA ILE A 4 0.33 -2.99 -19.71
C ILE A 4 0.20 -3.58 -21.12
N GLY A 5 -0.78 -3.15 -21.91
CA GLY A 5 -1.01 -3.63 -23.26
C GLY A 5 -1.63 -5.03 -23.35
N LEU A 6 -2.31 -5.49 -22.28
CA LEU A 6 -3.05 -6.76 -22.25
C LEU A 6 -4.56 -6.52 -22.38
N SER A 7 -5.33 -7.60 -22.55
CA SER A 7 -6.80 -7.54 -22.69
C SER A 7 -7.53 -7.06 -21.43
N LYS A 8 -6.89 -7.16 -20.26
CA LYS A 8 -7.40 -6.67 -18.98
C LYS A 8 -6.29 -5.92 -18.25
N ASP A 9 -6.63 -4.75 -17.73
CA ASP A 9 -5.72 -3.90 -16.96
C ASP A 9 -5.63 -4.42 -15.51
N PRO A 10 -4.44 -4.79 -15.01
CA PRO A 10 -4.26 -5.16 -13.60
C PRO A 10 -4.45 -3.98 -12.65
N GLU A 11 -4.77 -4.32 -11.42
CA GLU A 11 -4.72 -3.40 -10.29
C GLU A 11 -3.27 -3.29 -9.80
N ILE A 12 -2.88 -2.14 -9.24
CA ILE A 12 -1.49 -1.96 -8.77
C ILE A 12 -1.23 -2.73 -7.47
N GLY A 13 -2.27 -2.92 -6.65
CA GLY A 13 -2.23 -3.59 -5.36
C GLY A 13 -3.47 -3.28 -4.53
N ASP A 14 -3.95 -4.22 -3.72
CA ASP A 14 -5.11 -4.02 -2.85
C ASP A 14 -4.75 -3.22 -1.59
N ILE A 15 -3.56 -3.48 -1.03
CA ILE A 15 -3.08 -2.88 0.20
C ILE A 15 -1.65 -2.36 0.00
N LEU A 16 -1.38 -1.14 0.44
CA LEU A 16 -0.07 -0.52 0.48
C LEU A 16 0.34 -0.28 1.93
N PHE A 17 1.37 -0.96 2.38
CA PHE A 17 2.09 -0.64 3.61
C PHE A 17 3.19 0.37 3.30
N VAL A 18 3.28 1.41 4.12
CA VAL A 18 4.39 2.35 4.12
C VAL A 18 4.95 2.44 5.52
N TYR A 19 6.26 2.35 5.65
CA TYR A 19 6.97 2.53 6.90
C TYR A 19 7.95 3.67 6.79
N VAL A 20 7.93 4.54 7.80
CA VAL A 20 8.82 5.69 7.91
C VAL A 20 9.52 5.59 9.26
N TYR A 21 10.84 5.50 9.20
CA TYR A 21 11.69 5.46 10.38
C TYR A 21 12.52 6.74 10.43
N THR A 22 12.44 7.46 11.54
CA THR A 22 13.30 8.61 11.84
C THR A 22 14.28 8.22 12.95
N ASP A 23 15.57 8.29 12.66
CA ASP A 23 16.60 8.04 13.68
C ASP A 23 16.81 9.26 14.61
N LYS A 24 17.66 9.09 15.63
CA LYS A 24 18.00 10.16 16.59
C LYS A 24 18.60 11.42 15.95
N SER A 25 19.16 11.33 14.75
CA SER A 25 19.70 12.49 14.02
C SER A 25 18.63 13.26 13.23
N GLY A 26 17.41 12.74 13.17
CA GLY A 26 16.34 13.24 12.32
C GLY A 26 16.39 12.69 10.89
N SER A 27 17.30 11.76 10.58
CA SER A 27 17.39 11.16 9.24
C SER A 27 16.26 10.16 9.04
N LYS A 28 15.58 10.25 7.89
CA LYS A 28 14.42 9.42 7.58
C LYS A 28 14.76 8.29 6.60
N GLN A 29 14.27 7.09 6.89
CA GLN A 29 14.28 5.93 6.00
C GLN A 29 12.86 5.51 5.70
N PHE A 30 12.62 5.06 4.47
CA PHE A 30 11.28 4.78 3.96
C PHE A 30 11.25 3.40 3.33
N ASN A 31 10.23 2.61 3.68
CA ASN A 31 10.00 1.29 3.12
C ASN A 31 8.56 1.15 2.64
N SER A 32 8.34 0.37 1.60
CA SER A 32 7.02 0.13 1.02
C SER A 32 6.79 -1.35 0.72
N LEU A 33 5.54 -1.80 0.90
CA LEU A 33 5.11 -3.15 0.57
C LEU A 33 3.70 -3.10 -0.01
N LEU A 34 3.59 -3.43 -1.30
CA LEU A 34 2.34 -3.59 -2.03
C LEU A 34 1.87 -5.05 -1.97
N LEU A 35 0.65 -5.25 -1.48
CA LEU A 35 0.04 -6.57 -1.38
C LEU A 35 -1.16 -6.67 -2.32
N GLN A 36 -1.15 -7.69 -3.18
CA GLN A 36 -2.31 -8.11 -3.95
C GLN A 36 -3.01 -9.25 -3.22
N ALA A 37 -4.20 -8.99 -2.69
CA ALA A 37 -4.98 -9.96 -1.93
C ALA A 37 -5.55 -11.05 -2.85
N LYS A 38 -5.51 -12.29 -2.37
CA LYS A 38 -6.14 -13.44 -3.01
C LYS A 38 -6.71 -14.37 -1.95
N ILE A 39 -8.02 -14.58 -2.01
CA ILE A 39 -8.68 -15.56 -1.14
C ILE A 39 -8.26 -16.97 -1.56
N SER A 40 -7.87 -17.80 -0.60
CA SER A 40 -7.54 -19.20 -0.84
C SER A 40 -7.77 -20.09 0.38
N THR A 41 -8.39 -21.24 0.17
CA THR A 41 -8.53 -22.31 1.18
C THR A 41 -7.27 -23.16 1.36
N LYS A 42 -6.17 -22.84 0.67
CA LYS A 42 -4.93 -23.64 0.64
C LYS A 42 -3.70 -22.74 0.74
N MET A 43 -2.66 -23.24 1.42
CA MET A 43 -1.35 -22.57 1.51
C MET A 43 -0.65 -22.45 0.15
N THR A 44 -1.11 -23.22 -0.83
CA THR A 44 -0.61 -23.20 -2.20
C THR A 44 -1.79 -23.08 -3.15
N THR A 45 -1.77 -22.08 -4.03
CA THR A 45 -2.84 -21.82 -5.00
C THR A 45 -2.28 -21.47 -6.37
N VAL A 46 -2.93 -21.95 -7.43
CA VAL A 46 -2.54 -21.63 -8.80
C VAL A 46 -3.29 -20.39 -9.25
N ILE A 47 -2.57 -19.40 -9.78
CA ILE A 47 -3.21 -18.22 -10.36
C ILE A 47 -4.07 -18.64 -11.54
N ALA A 48 -5.34 -18.25 -11.49
CA ALA A 48 -6.31 -18.57 -12.53
C ALA A 48 -5.90 -17.96 -13.88
N ALA A 49 -6.33 -18.58 -14.98
CA ALA A 49 -5.93 -18.15 -16.32
C ALA A 49 -6.40 -16.72 -16.64
N ASN A 50 -7.55 -16.30 -16.09
CA ASN A 50 -8.07 -14.96 -16.22
C ASN A 50 -7.29 -13.91 -15.42
N ASP A 51 -6.46 -14.30 -14.44
CA ASP A 51 -5.70 -13.41 -13.56
C ASP A 51 -4.21 -13.30 -13.95
N GLN A 52 -3.80 -13.87 -15.09
CA GLN A 52 -2.40 -13.82 -15.54
C GLN A 52 -1.89 -12.39 -15.80
N HIS A 53 -2.77 -11.45 -16.11
CA HIS A 53 -2.44 -10.03 -16.26
C HIS A 53 -1.95 -9.43 -14.92
N GLN A 54 -2.54 -9.83 -13.80
CA GLN A 54 -2.10 -9.42 -12.45
C GLN A 54 -0.72 -10.01 -12.14
N LEU A 55 -0.51 -11.29 -12.45
CA LEU A 55 0.79 -11.94 -12.25
C LEU A 55 1.89 -11.27 -13.09
N ARG A 56 1.57 -10.89 -14.34
CA ARG A 56 2.50 -10.21 -15.25
C ARG A 56 2.99 -8.88 -14.67
N LEU A 57 2.11 -8.09 -14.06
CA LEU A 57 2.50 -6.84 -13.43
C LEU A 57 3.55 -7.08 -12.32
N TYR A 58 3.28 -8.01 -11.42
CA TYR A 58 4.13 -8.27 -10.25
C TYR A 58 5.40 -9.06 -10.58
N SER A 59 5.42 -9.83 -11.66
CA SER A 59 6.58 -10.64 -12.07
C SER A 59 7.60 -9.85 -12.86
N ASP A 60 7.12 -8.96 -13.74
CA ASP A 60 7.97 -8.34 -14.77
C ASP A 60 8.01 -6.82 -14.68
N TRP A 61 7.10 -6.20 -13.92
CA TRP A 61 6.97 -4.75 -13.79
C TRP A 61 7.06 -4.02 -15.15
N PRO A 62 6.28 -4.43 -16.17
CA PRO A 62 6.35 -3.81 -17.49
C PRO A 62 6.07 -2.30 -17.42
N LEU A 63 6.57 -1.55 -18.40
CA LEU A 63 6.14 -0.16 -18.59
C LEU A 63 4.61 -0.12 -18.59
N PHE A 64 4.02 0.71 -17.75
CA PHE A 64 2.57 0.82 -17.66
C PHE A 64 2.11 2.27 -17.70
N THR A 65 0.85 2.45 -18.09
CA THR A 65 0.16 3.73 -18.04
C THR A 65 -0.98 3.64 -17.03
N TYR A 66 -1.09 4.58 -16.10
CA TYR A 66 -2.21 4.58 -15.18
C TYR A 66 -3.54 4.77 -15.93
N LYS A 67 -4.51 3.91 -15.59
CA LYS A 67 -5.91 4.01 -16.01
C LYS A 67 -6.81 4.10 -14.79
N ARG A 68 -7.90 4.87 -14.91
CA ARG A 68 -8.89 5.07 -13.83
C ARG A 68 -8.20 5.49 -12.53
N ALA A 69 -7.38 6.53 -12.62
CA ALA A 69 -6.53 7.00 -11.53
C ALA A 69 -6.59 8.53 -11.35
N GLY A 70 -7.75 9.12 -11.68
CA GLY A 70 -7.97 10.57 -11.61
C GLY A 70 -6.88 11.38 -12.33
N ARG A 71 -6.21 12.29 -11.62
CA ARG A 71 -5.14 13.14 -12.20
C ARG A 71 -3.93 12.36 -12.73
N LEU A 72 -3.73 11.13 -12.25
CA LEU A 72 -2.65 10.26 -12.70
C LEU A 72 -3.00 9.54 -14.01
N ASN A 73 -4.25 9.58 -14.46
CA ASN A 73 -4.67 8.88 -15.66
C ASN A 73 -3.85 9.34 -16.88
N GLY A 74 -3.22 8.39 -17.59
CA GLY A 74 -2.31 8.67 -18.70
C GLY A 74 -0.84 8.86 -18.31
N VAL A 75 -0.52 8.98 -17.01
CA VAL A 75 0.86 9.02 -16.54
C VAL A 75 1.51 7.64 -16.69
N LYS A 76 2.76 7.62 -17.16
CA LYS A 76 3.54 6.40 -17.40
C LYS A 76 4.56 6.15 -16.31
N ARG A 77 4.79 4.87 -15.98
CA ARG A 77 5.80 4.43 -15.02
C ARG A 77 6.58 3.24 -15.53
N ASP A 78 7.90 3.31 -15.36
CA ASP A 78 8.86 2.32 -15.79
C ASP A 78 9.65 1.79 -14.58
N ILE A 79 9.00 0.91 -13.80
CA ILE A 79 9.59 0.36 -12.59
C ILE A 79 10.77 -0.56 -12.94
N LEU A 80 11.92 -0.34 -12.32
CA LEU A 80 13.12 -1.17 -12.47
C LEU A 80 13.49 -1.84 -11.14
N PRO A 81 14.16 -3.01 -11.15
CA PRO A 81 14.42 -3.86 -12.31
C PRO A 81 13.13 -4.50 -12.86
N LYS A 82 13.18 -5.00 -14.11
CA LYS A 82 12.08 -5.77 -14.75
C LYS A 82 12.02 -7.20 -14.22
N ALA A 83 11.80 -7.33 -12.93
CA ALA A 83 11.80 -8.58 -12.20
C ALA A 83 10.99 -8.47 -10.91
N ILE A 84 10.66 -9.62 -10.33
CA ILE A 84 10.11 -9.75 -8.99
C ILE A 84 11.00 -8.97 -8.00
N ASN A 85 10.37 -8.23 -7.10
CA ASN A 85 11.03 -7.56 -6.00
C ASN A 85 10.20 -7.67 -4.72
N ASP A 86 10.87 -7.57 -3.58
CA ASP A 86 10.24 -7.80 -2.26
C ASP A 86 9.25 -6.70 -1.87
N GLY A 87 9.21 -5.58 -2.60
CA GLY A 87 8.23 -4.51 -2.44
C GLY A 87 6.84 -4.85 -2.93
N ALA A 88 6.65 -5.95 -3.65
CA ALA A 88 5.35 -6.35 -4.16
C ALA A 88 5.12 -7.86 -4.08
N GLN A 89 4.12 -8.25 -3.30
CA GLN A 89 3.82 -9.64 -2.99
C GLN A 89 2.32 -9.93 -3.10
N TYR A 90 1.98 -11.21 -3.18
CA TYR A 90 0.60 -11.65 -3.00
C TYR A 90 0.31 -11.86 -1.52
N LEU A 91 -0.88 -11.49 -1.09
CA LEU A 91 -1.41 -11.80 0.24
C LEU A 91 -2.47 -12.89 0.09
N LEU A 92 -2.16 -14.11 0.50
CA LEU A 92 -3.13 -15.19 0.59
C LEU A 92 -3.92 -15.05 1.90
N ILE A 93 -5.25 -15.01 1.78
CA ILE A 93 -6.17 -14.90 2.92
C ILE A 93 -7.01 -16.17 2.95
N ASP A 94 -6.96 -16.90 4.07
CA ASP A 94 -7.84 -18.05 4.29
C ASP A 94 -9.25 -17.53 4.58
N ASP A 95 -10.22 -17.99 3.79
CA ASP A 95 -11.64 -17.69 4.00
C ASP A 95 -12.30 -18.64 5.01
N ASN A 96 -11.54 -19.60 5.56
CA ASN A 96 -12.04 -20.46 6.60
C ASN A 96 -12.03 -19.77 7.98
N PRO A 97 -13.20 -19.59 8.62
CA PRO A 97 -13.31 -18.84 9.87
C PRO A 97 -12.67 -19.51 11.09
N VAL A 98 -12.35 -20.81 11.01
CA VAL A 98 -11.87 -21.60 12.17
C VAL A 98 -10.44 -22.07 11.98
N TYR A 99 -10.06 -22.50 10.78
CA TYR A 99 -8.76 -23.12 10.56
C TYR A 99 -7.61 -22.11 10.55
N GLY A 100 -7.74 -20.96 9.90
CA GLY A 100 -6.66 -19.98 9.82
C GLY A 100 -6.17 -19.46 11.18
N LEU A 101 -7.06 -19.38 12.19
CA LEU A 101 -6.70 -18.92 13.54
C LEU A 101 -6.37 -20.07 14.52
N SER A 102 -6.55 -21.32 14.10
CA SER A 102 -6.37 -22.48 14.99
C SER A 102 -4.91 -22.78 15.34
N GLY A 103 -3.96 -22.25 14.58
CA GLY A 103 -2.53 -22.53 14.73
C GLY A 103 -2.16 -23.99 14.42
N MET A 104 -3.05 -24.76 13.80
CA MET A 104 -2.77 -26.15 13.43
C MET A 104 -1.73 -26.22 12.29
N PRO A 105 -0.85 -27.24 12.26
CA PRO A 105 0.09 -27.41 11.16
C PRO A 105 -0.62 -27.43 9.80
N GLY A 106 -0.16 -26.60 8.86
CA GLY A 106 -0.77 -26.47 7.54
C GLY A 106 -1.95 -25.49 7.45
N THR A 107 -2.27 -24.78 8.53
CA THR A 107 -3.25 -23.69 8.54
C THR A 107 -2.56 -22.33 8.56
N PHE A 108 -3.22 -21.30 8.02
CA PHE A 108 -2.72 -19.92 8.00
C PHE A 108 -3.93 -18.98 7.96
N PRO A 109 -3.96 -17.86 8.70
CA PRO A 109 -5.01 -16.88 8.53
C PRO A 109 -4.69 -15.99 7.33
N MET A 110 -3.44 -15.55 7.23
CA MET A 110 -2.91 -14.69 6.19
C MET A 110 -1.43 -14.99 5.99
N GLY A 111 -0.98 -15.04 4.74
CA GLY A 111 0.42 -15.26 4.41
C GLY A 111 0.84 -14.58 3.12
N CYS A 112 2.09 -14.13 3.08
CA CYS A 112 2.69 -13.53 1.91
C CYS A 112 3.27 -14.61 1.00
N ALA A 113 3.11 -14.39 -0.31
CA ALA A 113 3.60 -15.25 -1.36
C ALA A 113 4.35 -14.42 -2.40
N THR A 114 5.55 -14.87 -2.76
CA THR A 114 6.29 -14.33 -3.90
C THR A 114 5.49 -14.55 -5.20
N PRO A 115 5.46 -13.56 -6.12
CA PRO A 115 4.79 -13.72 -7.41
C PRO A 115 5.28 -14.95 -8.18
N ALA A 116 4.38 -15.89 -8.43
CA ALA A 116 4.62 -17.10 -9.20
C ALA A 116 3.31 -17.65 -9.76
N ARG A 117 3.39 -18.49 -10.79
CA ARG A 117 2.21 -19.17 -11.34
C ARG A 117 1.48 -20.00 -10.27
N THR A 118 2.26 -20.66 -9.41
CA THR A 118 1.78 -21.34 -8.23
C THR A 118 2.25 -20.54 -7.03
N LEU A 119 1.34 -19.79 -6.41
CA LEU A 119 1.60 -19.05 -5.18
C LEU A 119 1.73 -20.05 -4.05
N SER A 120 2.80 -19.94 -3.28
CA SER A 120 3.00 -20.71 -2.05
C SER A 120 3.47 -19.74 -0.97
N ILE A 121 2.87 -19.83 0.21
CA ILE A 121 3.21 -18.93 1.32
C ILE A 121 4.68 -19.11 1.68
N ASN A 122 5.46 -18.04 1.59
CA ASN A 122 6.87 -18.01 2.01
C ASN A 122 7.03 -17.46 3.43
N SER A 123 6.10 -16.62 3.90
CA SER A 123 6.06 -16.11 5.27
C SER A 123 4.61 -15.88 5.68
N ASP A 124 4.26 -16.11 6.95
CA ASP A 124 3.01 -15.55 7.47
C ASP A 124 3.08 -14.02 7.50
N LEU A 125 1.91 -13.38 7.49
CA LEU A 125 1.83 -11.91 7.40
C LEU A 125 2.49 -11.21 8.60
N ALA A 126 2.44 -11.80 9.80
CA ALA A 126 3.00 -11.17 10.99
C ALA A 126 4.53 -11.12 10.92
N ASN A 127 5.17 -12.22 10.53
CA ASN A 127 6.61 -12.28 10.30
C ASN A 127 7.04 -11.36 9.16
N GLU A 128 6.27 -11.29 8.06
CA GLU A 128 6.55 -10.37 6.97
C GLU A 128 6.49 -8.91 7.43
N ILE A 129 5.50 -8.53 8.25
CA ILE A 129 5.42 -7.18 8.82
C ILE A 129 6.63 -6.89 9.72
N ILE A 130 7.05 -7.84 10.55
CA ILE A 130 8.23 -7.67 11.41
C ILE A 130 9.49 -7.44 10.57
N ASP A 131 9.68 -8.22 9.49
CA ASP A 131 10.83 -8.08 8.60
C ASP A 131 10.76 -6.79 7.77
N PHE A 132 9.56 -6.38 7.34
CA PHE A 132 9.30 -5.10 6.68
C PHE A 132 9.69 -3.91 7.56
N LEU A 133 9.30 -3.93 8.85
CA LEU A 133 9.67 -2.90 9.84
C LEU A 133 11.17 -2.88 10.15
N LYS A 134 11.86 -4.01 9.93
CA LYS A 134 13.32 -4.12 10.07
C LYS A 134 14.08 -3.81 8.78
N PHE A 135 13.39 -3.37 7.72
CA PHE A 135 13.96 -3.17 6.37
C PHE A 135 14.61 -4.44 5.79
N LYS A 136 14.15 -5.63 6.21
CA LYS A 136 14.60 -6.93 5.68
C LYS A 136 13.72 -7.44 4.53
N SER A 137 12.50 -6.92 4.43
CA SER A 137 11.59 -7.15 3.31
C SER A 137 10.93 -5.84 2.88
N GLY A 138 10.06 -5.89 1.86
CA GLY A 138 9.57 -4.69 1.19
C GLY A 138 10.60 -4.09 0.24
N ARG A 139 10.34 -2.87 -0.21
CA ARG A 139 11.25 -2.10 -1.06
C ARG A 139 11.36 -0.68 -0.55
N ALA A 140 12.61 -0.28 -0.28
CA ALA A 140 12.95 1.08 0.10
C ALA A 140 12.62 2.07 -1.03
N PHE A 141 12.24 3.28 -0.64
CA PHE A 141 11.97 4.38 -1.57
C PHE A 141 12.53 5.71 -1.03
N GLU A 142 12.63 6.73 -1.88
CA GLU A 142 13.22 8.02 -1.49
C GLU A 142 12.18 9.01 -0.97
N GLN A 143 12.62 9.93 -0.10
CA GLN A 143 11.76 10.95 0.50
C GLN A 143 11.12 11.91 -0.51
N ASN A 144 11.83 12.27 -1.59
CA ASN A 144 11.36 13.30 -2.52
C ASN A 144 11.11 12.71 -3.93
N PRO A 145 9.84 12.58 -4.36
CA PRO A 145 9.51 12.04 -5.68
C PRO A 145 9.91 12.96 -6.84
N ALA A 146 10.14 14.26 -6.60
CA ALA A 146 10.46 15.22 -7.66
C ALA A 146 11.92 15.14 -8.12
N THR A 147 12.82 14.67 -7.26
CA THR A 147 14.27 14.62 -7.54
C THR A 147 14.76 13.24 -7.93
N THR A 148 14.00 12.19 -7.62
CA THR A 148 14.38 10.80 -7.92
C THR A 148 14.14 10.43 -9.38
N LYS A 149 14.98 9.50 -9.88
CA LYS A 149 14.76 8.81 -11.16
C LYS A 149 14.04 7.46 -10.98
N ASP A 150 13.88 6.99 -9.75
CA ASP A 150 13.22 5.73 -9.46
C ASP A 150 11.69 5.88 -9.55
N ASP A 151 11.11 5.24 -10.55
CA ASP A 151 9.67 5.29 -10.77
C ASP A 151 8.89 4.50 -9.71
N TRP A 152 9.54 3.62 -8.94
CA TRP A 152 8.91 2.99 -7.77
C TRP A 152 8.62 4.02 -6.70
N THR A 153 9.62 4.81 -6.32
CA THR A 153 9.44 5.94 -5.41
C THR A 153 8.30 6.85 -5.86
N LYS A 154 8.28 7.25 -7.14
CA LYS A 154 7.20 8.10 -7.67
C LYS A 154 5.84 7.42 -7.54
N MET A 155 5.73 6.15 -7.92
CA MET A 155 4.50 5.38 -7.81
C MET A 155 4.00 5.33 -6.35
N ILE A 156 4.86 5.08 -5.37
CA ILE A 156 4.45 5.02 -3.95
C ILE A 156 3.88 6.37 -3.49
N TRP A 157 4.58 7.48 -3.77
CA TRP A 157 4.09 8.82 -3.44
C TRP A 157 2.77 9.17 -4.14
N GLU A 158 2.61 8.73 -5.38
CA GLU A 158 1.37 8.91 -6.15
C GLU A 158 0.20 8.12 -5.57
N LEU A 159 0.41 6.88 -5.15
CA LEU A 159 -0.62 6.07 -4.49
C LEU A 159 -1.02 6.68 -3.13
N LEU A 160 -0.05 7.20 -2.38
CA LEU A 160 -0.32 7.93 -1.14
C LEU A 160 -1.19 9.16 -1.38
N ASP A 161 -0.88 9.94 -2.42
CA ASP A 161 -1.65 11.15 -2.75
C ASP A 161 -3.09 10.85 -3.21
N VAL A 162 -3.28 9.82 -4.05
CA VAL A 162 -4.62 9.38 -4.46
C VAL A 162 -5.44 8.92 -3.25
N THR A 163 -4.80 8.18 -2.33
CA THR A 163 -5.47 7.66 -1.13
C THR A 163 -5.85 8.79 -0.17
N LYS A 164 -4.96 9.77 0.00
CA LYS A 164 -5.18 11.00 0.77
C LYS A 164 -6.41 11.77 0.27
N ALA A 165 -6.56 11.92 -1.04
CA ALA A 165 -7.71 12.59 -1.64
C ALA A 165 -9.04 11.87 -1.34
N LYS A 166 -9.05 10.53 -1.32
CA LYS A 166 -10.24 9.71 -1.00
C LYS A 166 -10.63 9.75 0.47
N ALA A 167 -9.67 9.65 1.39
CA ALA A 167 -9.93 9.65 2.84
C ALA A 167 -10.67 10.92 3.30
N SER A 168 -10.36 12.06 2.68
CA SER A 168 -10.94 13.37 2.98
C SER A 168 -12.42 13.52 2.59
N LYS A 169 -12.99 12.64 1.76
CA LYS A 169 -14.36 12.77 1.21
C LYS A 169 -15.40 11.77 1.73
N ARG A 170 -15.13 11.01 2.80
CA ARG A 170 -16.15 10.15 3.45
C ARG A 170 -17.28 10.91 4.18
N ARG A 171 -17.62 12.13 3.73
CA ARG A 171 -18.80 12.91 4.15
C ARG A 171 -20.12 12.14 3.98
N ASN A 172 -20.22 11.29 2.96
CA ASN A 172 -21.42 10.48 2.70
C ASN A 172 -21.52 9.24 3.61
N ALA A 173 -20.44 8.85 4.31
CA ALA A 173 -20.46 7.84 5.38
C ALA A 173 -20.85 8.44 6.75
N GLY A 174 -21.31 9.70 6.78
CA GLY A 174 -21.64 10.42 8.01
C GLY A 174 -20.44 10.96 8.77
N LEU A 175 -19.23 10.87 8.22
CA LEU A 175 -18.00 11.42 8.80
C LEU A 175 -17.84 12.88 8.33
N THR A 176 -18.42 13.81 9.08
CA THR A 176 -18.37 15.27 8.79
C THR A 176 -17.15 15.96 9.39
N SER A 177 -16.46 15.31 10.33
CA SER A 177 -15.21 15.74 10.95
C SER A 177 -14.40 14.52 11.38
N PHE A 178 -13.07 14.64 11.38
CA PHE A 178 -12.19 13.61 11.92
C PHE A 178 -12.16 13.76 13.46
N PRO A 179 -12.72 12.80 14.23
CA PRO A 179 -12.61 12.85 15.67
C PRO A 179 -11.13 12.66 16.06
N ARG A 180 -10.62 13.58 16.90
CA ARG A 180 -9.37 13.35 17.62
C ARG A 180 -9.66 12.27 18.68
N LEU A 181 -9.58 11.01 18.27
CA LEU A 181 -9.74 9.77 19.06
C LEU A 181 -11.11 9.54 19.73
N SER A 182 -11.80 8.45 19.35
CA SER A 182 -11.87 7.24 20.18
C SER A 182 -12.33 6.06 19.32
N THR A 183 -11.61 4.96 19.43
CA THR A 183 -11.84 3.67 18.77
C THR A 183 -13.16 3.09 19.23
N ASN A 184 -14.26 3.17 18.47
CA ASN A 184 -15.43 2.33 18.78
C ASN A 184 -16.42 2.03 17.63
N LYS A 185 -16.21 2.52 16.40
CA LYS A 185 -16.93 2.03 15.21
C LYS A 185 -15.98 2.02 14.01
N PHE A 186 -15.59 0.83 13.58
CA PHE A 186 -14.60 0.60 12.53
C PHE A 186 -15.19 0.92 11.16
N ASP A 187 -14.70 2.00 10.56
CA ASP A 187 -14.88 2.27 9.13
C ASP A 187 -13.51 2.61 8.50
N GLY A 188 -12.56 1.68 8.59
CA GLY A 188 -11.34 1.64 7.76
C GLY A 188 -10.33 2.79 7.89
N LEU A 189 -10.33 3.59 8.95
CA LEU A 189 -9.29 4.58 9.22
C LEU A 189 -8.89 4.54 10.71
N CYS A 190 -7.66 4.07 10.98
CA CYS A 190 -7.04 4.12 12.31
C CYS A 190 -5.92 5.15 12.29
N TYR A 191 -6.01 6.17 13.15
CA TYR A 191 -4.95 7.14 13.38
C TYR A 191 -4.37 6.91 14.78
N PHE A 192 -3.07 6.64 14.86
CA PHE A 192 -2.33 6.72 16.11
C PHE A 192 -1.65 8.10 16.12
N MET A 193 -2.14 8.99 16.99
CA MET A 193 -1.53 10.29 17.21
C MET A 193 -0.21 10.07 17.95
N THR A 194 0.91 10.42 17.33
CA THR A 194 2.21 10.52 18.02
C THR A 194 2.39 11.95 18.49
N GLU A 195 3.02 12.18 19.65
CA GLU A 195 3.34 13.53 20.15
C GLU A 195 4.40 14.27 19.29
N THR A 196 4.99 13.59 18.32
CA THR A 196 6.02 14.09 17.39
C THR A 196 5.44 14.51 16.03
N SER A 197 6.14 15.39 15.29
CA SER A 197 5.81 15.73 13.90
C SER A 197 5.72 14.47 13.03
N SER A 198 4.53 14.17 12.53
CA SER A 198 4.20 12.97 11.74
C SER A 198 4.07 13.35 10.26
N MET A 199 4.57 12.52 9.35
CA MET A 199 4.32 12.68 7.92
C MET A 199 2.83 12.64 7.61
N PHE A 200 2.05 11.83 8.32
CA PHE A 200 0.60 11.85 8.16
C PHE A 200 0.01 13.18 8.65
N GLN A 201 0.57 13.80 9.70
CA GLN A 201 0.18 15.14 10.14
C GLN A 201 0.58 16.21 9.12
N ASP A 202 1.75 16.12 8.50
CA ASP A 202 2.17 17.02 7.42
C ASP A 202 1.25 16.85 6.20
N LEU A 203 1.02 15.60 5.76
CA LEU A 203 0.06 15.26 4.72
C LEU A 203 -1.35 15.74 5.08
N HIS A 204 -1.77 15.67 6.33
CA HIS A 204 -3.05 16.19 6.80
C HIS A 204 -3.08 17.72 6.86
N SER A 205 -1.99 18.35 7.25
CA SER A 205 -1.87 19.82 7.34
C SER A 205 -1.93 20.46 5.95
N ASP A 206 -1.32 19.81 4.96
CA ASP A 206 -1.45 20.14 3.53
C ASP A 206 -2.91 20.06 3.06
N LEU A 207 -3.76 19.22 3.65
CA LEU A 207 -5.21 19.18 3.36
C LEU A 207 -5.98 20.31 4.06
N SER A 208 -5.52 20.74 5.24
CA SER A 208 -6.20 21.79 6.02
C SER A 208 -5.79 23.21 5.61
N HIS A 209 -4.60 23.39 5.03
CA HIS A 209 -4.06 24.66 4.57
C HIS A 209 -3.95 24.77 3.04
N GLY A 210 -4.07 23.64 2.33
CA GLY A 210 -4.29 23.64 0.89
C GLY A 210 -5.63 24.32 0.60
N ASP A 211 -5.56 25.44 -0.10
CA ASP A 211 -6.71 26.17 -0.60
C ASP A 211 -7.72 25.17 -1.16
N PHE A 212 -8.99 25.27 -0.77
CA PHE A 212 -10.12 24.46 -1.29
C PHE A 212 -10.34 24.63 -2.82
N ASN A 213 -9.33 25.13 -3.54
CA ASN A 213 -9.29 25.55 -4.93
C ASN A 213 -8.40 24.67 -5.83
N GLU A 214 -7.65 23.69 -5.31
CA GLU A 214 -7.18 22.64 -6.21
C GLU A 214 -8.40 21.85 -6.67
N ASN A 215 -8.63 21.82 -7.99
CA ASN A 215 -9.78 21.18 -8.63
C ASN A 215 -9.72 19.66 -8.42
N PHE A 216 -10.06 19.21 -7.21
CA PHE A 216 -10.11 17.81 -6.79
C PHE A 216 -11.17 17.04 -7.57
N ASP A 217 -12.01 17.71 -8.37
CA ASP A 217 -13.01 17.18 -9.28
C ASP A 217 -12.51 16.04 -10.19
N ASN A 218 -11.22 16.04 -10.54
CA ASN A 218 -10.63 14.98 -11.36
C ASN A 218 -10.28 13.69 -10.58
N TYR A 219 -10.29 13.70 -9.25
CA TYR A 219 -10.08 12.52 -8.41
C TYR A 219 -11.39 11.81 -8.02
N LEU A 220 -12.54 12.34 -8.46
CA LEU A 220 -13.84 12.12 -7.81
C LEU A 220 -14.69 10.98 -8.33
N ASP A 221 -14.30 10.30 -9.40
CA ASP A 221 -15.07 9.14 -9.83
C ASP A 221 -14.83 7.97 -8.85
N GLU A 222 -15.92 7.42 -8.30
CA GLU A 222 -15.90 6.18 -7.50
C GLU A 222 -15.29 5.00 -8.27
N GLU A 223 -15.17 5.11 -9.60
CA GLU A 223 -14.48 4.17 -10.48
C GLU A 223 -12.94 4.28 -10.43
N ASN A 224 -12.38 5.32 -9.82
CA ASN A 224 -10.93 5.49 -9.72
C ASN A 224 -10.35 4.50 -8.73
N PHE A 225 -9.33 3.76 -9.13
CA PHE A 225 -8.65 2.76 -8.32
C PHE A 225 -7.68 3.40 -7.31
N SER A 226 -7.68 2.91 -6.06
CA SER A 226 -6.69 3.26 -5.03
C SER A 226 -6.53 2.08 -4.06
N PRO A 227 -5.31 1.71 -3.67
CA PRO A 227 -5.10 0.73 -2.60
C PRO A 227 -5.61 1.26 -1.26
N SER A 228 -5.89 0.35 -0.33
CA SER A 228 -5.97 0.66 1.10
C SER A 228 -4.56 0.93 1.63
N VAL A 229 -4.35 1.98 2.42
CA VAL A 229 -3.02 2.34 2.93
C VAL A 229 -2.91 2.10 4.43
N VAL A 230 -1.80 1.49 4.84
CA VAL A 230 -1.35 1.41 6.23
C VAL A 230 -0.02 2.17 6.34
N LEU A 231 -0.03 3.33 7.00
CA LEU A 231 1.20 4.05 7.33
C LEU A 231 1.64 3.70 8.75
N ILE A 232 2.92 3.35 8.90
CA ILE A 232 3.57 3.12 10.18
C ILE A 232 4.71 4.12 10.29
N GLU A 233 4.78 4.83 11.41
CA GLU A 233 5.86 5.78 11.69
C GLU A 233 6.55 5.40 13.00
N SER A 234 7.86 5.51 13.04
CA SER A 234 8.67 5.28 14.24
C SER A 234 9.75 6.35 14.32
N ASN A 235 9.85 6.98 15.49
CA ASN A 235 10.80 8.04 15.76
C ASN A 235 11.63 7.64 16.98
N GLU A 236 12.95 7.53 16.81
CA GLU A 236 13.84 7.41 17.97
C GLU A 236 13.94 8.75 18.68
N GLN A 237 13.39 8.84 19.89
CA GLN A 237 13.61 9.99 20.76
C GLN A 237 14.99 9.85 21.41
N THR A 238 15.69 10.98 21.57
CA THR A 238 16.73 11.09 22.58
C THR A 238 16.05 11.16 23.93
N ASP A 239 16.33 10.20 24.82
CA ASP A 239 16.04 10.38 26.24
C ASP A 239 16.78 11.66 26.68
N GLU A 240 16.03 12.69 27.07
CA GLU A 240 16.61 13.85 27.75
C GLU A 240 17.10 13.34 29.13
N GLU A 241 18.43 13.26 29.31
CA GLU A 241 19.06 13.07 30.64
C GLU A 241 18.95 14.32 31.51
#